data_AF-A0A453KMS3-F1
#
_entry.id   AF-A0A453KMS3-F1
#
_cell.length_a   1.000
_cell.length_b   1.000
_cell.length_c   1.000
_cell.angle_alpha   90.00
_cell.angle_beta   90.00
_cell.angle_gamma   90.00
#
_symmetry.space_group_name_H-M   'P 1'
#
loop_
_entity.id
_entity.type
_entity.pdbx_description
1 polymer ?
#
loop_
_entity_poly.entity_id
_entity_poly.type
_entity_poly.pdbx_seq_one_letter_code
_entity_poly.pdbx_strand_id
1 'polypeptide(L)'
;LSYLDDRCRVHKDTINLCKSVLQRKPLDWISVQRNHLTNPIRDVDLVITVGGDGTLLRASHFLDSSIPILGVNSDPTCSDEVDELTEEFDARRSTGYLCAATARNFEQILDATLAGSRHYSELSRISVKLNGSQLPTYALNDILVSHPCPASVSRFSLRY
;
A
#
# COMPACT_ATOMS: atom_id res chain seq x y z
N LEU A 1 20.58 13.48 -7.74
CA LEU A 1 21.02 12.43 -6.77
C LEU A 1 20.52 12.75 -5.37
N SER A 2 20.72 13.96 -4.84
CA SER A 2 20.22 14.43 -3.53
C SER A 2 18.72 14.15 -3.26
N TYR A 3 17.86 14.29 -4.26
CA TYR A 3 16.42 14.09 -4.12
C TYR A 3 16.01 12.63 -3.89
N LEU A 4 16.73 11.65 -4.46
CA LEU A 4 16.48 10.23 -4.20
C LEU A 4 16.90 9.84 -2.77
N ASP A 5 17.99 10.44 -2.30
CA ASP A 5 18.45 10.27 -0.92
C ASP A 5 17.45 10.84 0.09
N ASP A 6 16.83 11.99 -0.25
CA ASP A 6 15.73 12.58 0.53
C ASP A 6 14.53 11.64 0.64
N ARG A 7 14.00 11.13 -0.48
CA ARG A 7 12.86 10.18 -0.46
C ARG A 7 13.17 8.92 0.36
N CYS A 8 14.38 8.39 0.23
CA CYS A 8 14.84 7.24 1.03
C CYS A 8 14.89 7.57 2.52
N ARG A 9 15.35 8.76 2.87
CA ARG A 9 15.39 9.27 4.25
C ARG A 9 13.97 9.42 4.82
N VAL A 10 13.08 10.15 4.16
CA VAL A 10 11.69 10.38 4.60
C VAL A 10 10.95 9.06 4.82
N HIS A 11 11.14 8.08 3.92
CA HIS A 11 10.58 6.74 4.08
C HIS A 11 11.12 6.03 5.34
N LYS A 12 12.44 6.05 5.58
CA LYS A 12 13.05 5.45 6.77
C LYS A 12 12.60 6.14 8.06
N ASP A 13 12.51 7.46 8.05
CA ASP A 13 12.04 8.24 9.19
C ASP A 13 10.60 7.88 9.53
N THR A 14 9.74 7.72 8.53
CA THR A 14 8.36 7.25 8.74
C THR A 14 8.33 5.84 9.33
N ILE A 15 9.16 4.91 8.83
CA ILE A 15 9.26 3.56 9.41
C ILE A 15 9.66 3.61 10.88
N ASN A 16 10.68 4.42 11.21
CA ASN A 16 11.17 4.57 12.57
C ASN A 16 10.12 5.20 13.50
N LEU A 17 9.36 6.18 13.00
CA LEU A 17 8.24 6.78 13.71
C LEU A 17 7.16 5.74 14.01
N CYS A 18 6.73 4.97 13.00
CA CYS A 18 5.73 3.92 13.17
C CYS A 18 6.17 2.88 14.21
N LYS A 19 7.43 2.41 14.15
CA LYS A 19 8.00 1.48 15.14
C LYS A 19 8.00 2.07 16.55
N SER A 20 8.42 3.33 16.68
CA SER A 20 8.46 4.01 17.98
C SER A 20 7.07 4.16 18.59
N VAL A 21 6.04 4.43 17.78
CA VAL A 21 4.64 4.49 18.21
C VAL A 21 4.15 3.10 18.66
N LEU A 22 4.43 2.06 17.88
CA LEU A 22 4.02 0.68 18.20
C LEU A 22 4.68 0.17 19.50
N GLN A 23 5.96 0.48 19.73
CA GLN A 23 6.69 0.10 20.95
C GLN A 23 6.11 0.70 22.24
N ARG A 24 5.43 1.84 22.15
CA ARG A 24 4.80 2.49 23.32
C ARG A 24 3.41 1.93 23.65
N LYS A 25 2.86 1.07 22.79
CA LYS A 25 1.52 0.51 22.95
C LYS A 25 1.62 -0.96 23.39
N PRO A 26 0.66 -1.46 24.18
CA PRO A 26 0.63 -2.85 24.63
C PRO A 26 0.16 -3.79 23.50
N LEU A 27 0.94 -3.88 22.43
CA LEU A 27 0.63 -4.65 21.23
C LEU A 27 1.81 -5.57 20.88
N ASP A 28 1.50 -6.80 20.52
CA ASP A 28 2.46 -7.69 19.87
C ASP A 28 2.52 -7.36 18.38
N TRP A 29 3.72 -7.15 17.85
CA TRP A 29 3.90 -6.84 16.43
C TRP A 29 5.19 -7.42 15.88
N ILE A 30 5.16 -7.71 14.59
CA ILE A 30 6.33 -8.11 13.81
C ILE A 30 6.47 -7.19 12.59
N SER A 31 7.70 -6.92 12.18
CA SER A 31 7.98 -6.13 10.98
C SER A 31 8.56 -7.02 9.90
N VAL A 32 7.90 -7.06 8.74
CA VAL A 32 8.33 -7.82 7.56
C VAL A 32 8.60 -6.85 6.41
N GLN A 33 9.73 -7.01 5.74
CA GLN A 33 10.00 -6.22 4.53
C GLN A 33 9.14 -6.72 3.35
N ARG A 34 8.66 -5.80 2.52
CA ARG A 34 7.80 -6.08 1.35
C ARG A 34 8.32 -7.24 0.48
N ASN A 35 9.62 -7.30 0.24
CA ASN A 35 10.24 -8.29 -0.64
C ASN A 35 10.39 -9.67 0.00
N HIS A 36 10.25 -9.78 1.33
CA HIS A 36 10.30 -11.04 2.06
C HIS A 36 8.90 -11.63 2.31
N LEU A 37 7.84 -10.92 1.90
CA LEU A 37 6.48 -11.42 2.00
C LEU A 37 6.23 -12.49 0.92
N THR A 38 6.20 -13.74 1.37
CA THR A 38 6.09 -14.94 0.53
C THR A 38 4.92 -15.84 0.88
N ASN A 39 4.47 -15.81 2.14
CA ASN A 39 3.36 -16.62 2.64
C ASN A 39 2.12 -15.76 2.89
N PRO A 40 0.91 -16.34 2.82
CA PRO A 40 -0.32 -15.67 3.25
C PRO A 40 -0.18 -15.15 4.69
N ILE A 41 -0.69 -13.93 4.92
CA ILE A 41 -0.72 -13.34 6.26
C ILE A 41 -1.95 -13.88 6.98
N ARG A 42 -1.74 -14.42 8.18
CA ARG A 42 -2.77 -15.02 9.03
C ARG A 42 -2.48 -14.67 10.49
N ASP A 43 -3.45 -14.92 11.35
CA ASP A 43 -3.29 -14.87 12.81
C ASP A 43 -2.83 -13.50 13.33
N VAL A 44 -3.33 -12.42 12.72
CA VAL A 44 -3.13 -11.03 13.16
C VAL A 44 -4.43 -10.26 13.08
N ASP A 45 -4.62 -9.31 13.99
CA ASP A 45 -5.84 -8.49 14.04
C ASP A 45 -5.82 -7.29 13.08
N LEU A 46 -4.63 -6.89 12.63
CA LEU A 46 -4.42 -5.73 11.78
C LEU A 46 -3.10 -5.84 11.01
N VAL A 47 -3.11 -5.50 9.73
CA VAL A 47 -1.89 -5.26 8.94
C VAL A 47 -1.67 -3.78 8.76
N ILE A 48 -0.48 -3.28 9.10
CA ILE A 48 -0.05 -1.90 8.85
C ILE A 48 0.98 -1.90 7.73
N THR A 49 0.70 -1.21 6.62
CA THR A 49 1.67 -1.06 5.52
C THR A 49 2.27 0.33 5.53
N VAL A 50 3.60 0.44 5.50
CA VAL A 50 4.32 1.72 5.44
C VAL A 50 4.97 1.86 4.06
N GLY A 51 4.49 2.80 3.26
CA GLY A 51 4.86 2.97 1.85
C GLY A 51 3.75 3.68 1.08
N GLY A 52 3.80 3.70 -0.25
CA GLY A 52 2.64 4.15 -1.06
C GLY A 52 1.60 3.05 -1.29
N ASP A 53 0.60 3.34 -2.12
CA ASP A 53 -0.48 2.40 -2.48
C ASP A 53 0.05 1.06 -3.01
N GLY A 54 1.15 1.04 -3.76
CA GLY A 54 1.78 -0.19 -4.24
C GLY A 54 2.22 -1.16 -3.13
N THR A 55 2.49 -0.65 -1.92
CA THR A 55 2.83 -1.47 -0.75
C THR A 55 1.58 -2.08 -0.14
N LEU A 56 0.50 -1.31 -0.02
CA LEU A 56 -0.82 -1.77 0.42
C LEU A 56 -1.37 -2.83 -0.56
N LEU A 57 -1.33 -2.55 -1.86
CA LEU A 57 -1.74 -3.48 -2.91
C LEU A 57 -0.96 -4.80 -2.83
N ARG A 58 0.37 -4.72 -2.64
CA ARG A 58 1.19 -5.92 -2.49
C ARG A 58 0.78 -6.74 -1.27
N ALA A 59 0.56 -6.11 -0.12
CA ALA A 59 0.11 -6.81 1.08
C ALA A 59 -1.27 -7.44 0.90
N SER A 60 -2.19 -6.75 0.21
CA SER A 60 -3.55 -7.24 -0.06
C SER A 60 -3.56 -8.59 -0.79
N HIS A 61 -2.55 -8.89 -1.62
CA HIS A 61 -2.46 -10.19 -2.32
C HIS A 61 -2.21 -11.38 -1.37
N PHE A 62 -1.78 -11.13 -0.13
CA PHE A 62 -1.52 -12.15 0.88
C PHE A 62 -2.61 -12.22 1.96
N LEU A 63 -3.65 -11.40 1.83
CA LEU A 63 -4.74 -11.27 2.80
C LEU A 63 -6.06 -11.79 2.21
N ASP A 64 -6.84 -12.43 3.06
CA ASP A 64 -8.27 -12.65 2.84
C ASP A 64 -9.08 -11.42 3.30
N SER A 65 -10.42 -11.55 3.36
CA SER A 65 -11.31 -10.45 3.77
C SER A 65 -11.49 -10.30 5.28
N SER A 66 -10.84 -11.14 6.11
CA SER A 66 -11.03 -11.14 7.56
C SER A 66 -10.12 -10.17 8.30
N ILE A 67 -8.97 -9.82 7.70
CA ILE A 67 -7.94 -8.99 8.34
C ILE A 67 -7.94 -7.59 7.70
N PRO A 68 -8.21 -6.52 8.48
CA PRO A 68 -8.16 -5.15 7.97
C PRO A 68 -6.72 -4.72 7.67
N ILE A 69 -6.58 -3.78 6.72
CA ILE A 69 -5.30 -3.18 6.34
C ILE A 69 -5.33 -1.66 6.57
N LEU A 70 -4.30 -1.15 7.26
CA LEU A 70 -4.07 0.26 7.49
C LEU A 70 -2.86 0.73 6.69
N GLY A 71 -3.11 1.50 5.62
CA GLY A 71 -2.06 2.11 4.83
C GLY A 71 -1.50 3.39 5.46
N VAL A 72 -0.18 3.48 5.57
CA VAL A 72 0.58 4.66 6.00
C VAL A 72 1.44 5.14 4.84
N ASN A 73 1.04 6.26 4.24
CA ASN A 73 1.81 6.90 3.18
C ASN A 73 3.11 7.47 3.76
N SER A 74 4.23 6.86 3.37
CA SER A 74 5.56 7.17 3.91
C SER A 74 6.24 8.35 3.25
N ASP A 75 5.76 8.78 2.09
CA ASP A 75 6.35 9.86 1.30
C ASP A 75 5.21 10.64 0.61
N PRO A 76 4.32 11.29 1.40
CA PRO A 76 3.18 12.01 0.85
C PRO A 76 3.63 13.26 0.09
N THR A 77 2.92 13.61 -0.97
CA THR A 77 3.16 14.86 -1.69
C THR A 77 3.01 16.07 -0.75
N CYS A 78 4.01 16.95 -0.76
CA CYS A 78 3.97 18.24 -0.08
C CYS A 78 3.66 19.33 -1.12
N SER A 79 2.56 20.06 -0.95
CA SER A 79 2.15 21.14 -1.87
C SER A 79 3.25 22.20 -2.02
N ASP A 80 3.85 22.59 -0.90
CA ASP A 80 4.83 23.66 -0.85
C ASP A 80 6.08 23.31 -1.67
N GLU A 81 6.54 22.05 -1.59
CA GLU A 81 7.66 21.58 -2.41
C GLU A 81 7.31 21.45 -3.89
N VAL A 82 6.05 21.13 -4.22
CA VAL A 82 5.59 21.08 -5.61
C VAL A 82 5.60 22.48 -6.19
N ASP A 83 5.04 23.46 -5.49
CA ASP A 83 4.98 24.84 -5.98
C ASP A 83 6.38 25.45 -6.18
N GLU A 84 7.35 25.11 -5.33
CA GLU A 84 8.73 25.59 -5.44
C GLU A 84 9.55 24.93 -6.56
N LEU A 85 9.29 23.65 -6.87
CA LEU A 85 10.19 22.84 -7.72
C LEU A 85 9.58 22.38 -9.06
N THR A 86 8.29 22.63 -9.30
CA THR A 86 7.58 22.15 -10.50
C THR A 86 8.20 22.65 -11.81
N GLU A 87 8.85 23.81 -11.81
CA GLU A 87 9.51 24.33 -13.02
C GLU A 87 10.79 23.57 -13.39
N GLU A 88 11.43 22.86 -12.45
CA GLU A 88 12.64 22.09 -12.69
C GLU A 88 12.35 20.61 -13.00
N PHE A 89 11.40 20.00 -12.28
CA PHE A 89 11.00 18.60 -12.47
C PHE A 89 9.66 18.29 -11.78
N ASP A 90 9.10 17.11 -12.04
CA ASP A 90 7.90 16.64 -11.33
C ASP A 90 8.23 16.30 -9.86
N ALA A 91 8.00 17.27 -8.98
CA ALA A 91 8.25 17.16 -7.55
C ALA A 91 7.15 16.40 -6.78
N ARG A 92 6.08 15.95 -7.45
CA ARG A 92 5.01 15.17 -6.79
C ARG A 92 5.57 13.85 -6.26
N ARG A 93 5.15 13.50 -5.04
CA ARG A 93 5.43 12.22 -4.40
C ARG A 93 4.18 11.33 -4.46
N SER A 94 3.95 10.48 -3.46
CA SER A 94 2.80 9.58 -3.46
C SER A 94 1.53 10.29 -2.98
N THR A 95 0.45 10.21 -3.76
CA THR A 95 -0.87 10.66 -3.30
C THR A 95 -1.41 9.76 -2.19
N GLY A 96 -1.17 8.44 -2.27
CA GLY A 96 -1.61 7.48 -1.26
C GLY A 96 -3.13 7.38 -1.15
N TYR A 97 -3.83 7.15 -2.27
CA TYR A 97 -5.30 7.11 -2.31
C TYR A 97 -5.91 6.03 -1.41
N LEU A 98 -5.19 4.94 -1.19
CA LEU A 98 -5.61 3.84 -0.31
C LEU A 98 -5.05 3.99 1.11
N CYS A 99 -4.13 4.94 1.32
CA CYS A 99 -3.48 5.15 2.61
C CYS A 99 -4.32 6.07 3.49
N ALA A 100 -4.61 5.61 4.71
CA ALA A 100 -5.46 6.33 5.66
C ALA A 100 -4.65 7.17 6.68
N ALA A 101 -3.32 7.08 6.65
CA ALA A 101 -2.40 7.80 7.53
C ALA A 101 -1.12 8.24 6.80
N THR A 102 -0.39 9.15 7.43
CA THR A 102 0.99 9.55 7.12
C THR A 102 1.79 9.60 8.43
N ALA A 103 3.09 9.92 8.36
CA ALA A 103 3.90 10.17 9.56
C ALA A 103 3.27 11.21 10.52
N ARG A 104 2.51 12.19 9.98
CA ARG A 104 1.94 13.29 10.76
C ARG A 104 0.77 12.88 11.67
N ASN A 105 0.04 11.83 11.32
CA ASN A 105 -1.19 11.44 12.02
C ASN A 105 -1.27 9.94 12.36
N PHE A 106 -0.20 9.17 12.12
CA PHE A 106 -0.19 7.73 12.33
C PHE A 106 -0.65 7.31 13.72
N GLU A 107 -0.14 7.95 14.79
CA GLU A 107 -0.49 7.58 16.17
C GLU A 107 -1.98 7.78 16.45
N GLN A 108 -2.52 8.96 16.09
CA GLN A 108 -3.94 9.26 16.22
C GLN A 108 -4.81 8.26 15.44
N ILE A 109 -4.42 7.95 14.21
CA ILE A 109 -5.15 7.00 13.37
C ILE A 109 -5.11 5.59 13.97
N LEU A 110 -3.94 5.15 14.42
CA LEU A 110 -3.78 3.84 15.05
C LEU A 110 -4.65 3.74 16.30
N ASP A 111 -4.65 4.77 17.15
CA ASP A 111 -5.48 4.80 18.36
C ASP A 111 -6.98 4.73 18.05
N ALA A 112 -7.44 5.47 17.03
CA ALA A 112 -8.84 5.39 16.60
C ALA A 112 -9.19 4.00 16.04
N THR A 113 -8.28 3.37 15.29
CA THR A 113 -8.47 2.01 14.79
C THR A 113 -8.54 0.99 15.92
N LEU A 114 -7.64 1.07 16.90
CA LEU A 114 -7.61 0.15 18.06
C LEU A 114 -8.83 0.35 18.97
N ALA A 115 -9.33 1.58 19.11
CA ALA A 115 -10.55 1.88 19.85
C ALA A 115 -11.85 1.47 19.12
N GLY A 116 -11.75 0.97 17.88
CA GLY A 116 -12.91 0.61 17.06
C GLY A 116 -13.76 1.82 16.64
N SER A 117 -13.23 3.04 16.73
CA SER A 117 -13.96 4.29 16.47
C SER A 117 -13.87 4.78 15.02
N ARG A 118 -13.25 3.98 14.13
CA ARG A 118 -13.14 4.25 12.69
C ARG A 118 -13.99 3.30 11.88
N HIS A 119 -14.63 3.83 10.84
CA HIS A 119 -15.28 3.02 9.81
C HIS A 119 -14.25 2.42 8.85
N TYR A 120 -14.40 1.14 8.56
CA TYR A 120 -13.64 0.45 7.53
C TYR A 120 -14.31 0.66 6.17
N SER A 121 -13.49 0.74 5.12
CA SER A 121 -13.96 0.70 3.74
C SER A 121 -13.75 -0.71 3.20
N GLU A 122 -14.83 -1.38 2.82
CA GLU A 122 -14.75 -2.64 2.09
C GLU A 122 -14.47 -2.38 0.62
N LEU A 123 -13.42 -2.99 0.09
CA LEU A 123 -13.04 -2.87 -1.32
C LEU A 123 -13.20 -4.21 -2.02
N SER A 124 -14.04 -4.24 -3.06
CA SER A 124 -14.20 -5.40 -3.93
C SER A 124 -12.92 -5.68 -4.70
N ARG A 125 -12.53 -6.96 -4.76
CA ARG A 125 -11.39 -7.41 -5.57
C ARG A 125 -11.86 -8.21 -6.78
N ILE A 126 -11.14 -8.07 -7.88
CA ILE A 126 -11.42 -8.78 -9.12
C ILE A 126 -10.86 -10.20 -9.04
N SER A 127 -11.75 -11.16 -9.25
CA SER A 127 -11.44 -12.58 -9.33
C SER A 127 -11.23 -13.00 -10.78
N VAL A 128 -10.13 -13.71 -11.08
CA VAL A 128 -9.80 -14.12 -12.45
C VAL A 128 -9.78 -15.63 -12.58
N LYS A 129 -10.45 -16.14 -13.62
CA LYS A 129 -10.34 -17.55 -14.03
C LYS A 129 -9.59 -17.64 -15.35
N LEU A 130 -8.52 -18.44 -15.37
CA LEU A 130 -7.79 -18.79 -16.58
C LEU A 130 -8.13 -20.22 -16.96
N ASN A 131 -8.70 -20.42 -18.16
CA ASN A 131 -9.18 -21.73 -18.65
C ASN A 131 -10.10 -22.44 -17.63
N GLY A 132 -10.99 -21.69 -16.99
CA GLY A 132 -11.91 -22.18 -15.96
C GLY A 132 -11.31 -22.33 -14.56
N SER A 133 -9.97 -22.29 -14.42
CA SER A 133 -9.27 -22.40 -13.14
C SER A 133 -9.09 -21.04 -12.48
N GLN A 134 -9.47 -20.92 -11.21
CA GLN A 134 -9.31 -19.69 -10.43
C GLN A 134 -7.83 -19.39 -10.19
N LEU A 135 -7.41 -18.16 -10.51
CA LEU A 135 -6.07 -17.67 -10.15
C LEU A 135 -6.02 -17.38 -8.65
N PRO A 136 -4.87 -17.60 -7.98
CA PRO A 136 -4.74 -17.51 -6.53
C PRO A 136 -4.81 -16.06 -6.01
N THR A 137 -4.55 -15.07 -6.87
CA THR A 137 -4.50 -13.66 -6.50
C THR A 137 -5.74 -12.93 -6.98
N TYR A 138 -6.33 -12.13 -6.09
CA TYR A 138 -7.40 -11.21 -6.41
C TYR A 138 -6.83 -9.81 -6.61
N ALA A 139 -7.12 -9.18 -7.76
CA ALA A 139 -6.62 -7.86 -8.08
C ALA A 139 -7.50 -6.77 -7.46
N LEU A 140 -6.89 -5.75 -6.82
CA LEU A 140 -7.66 -4.64 -6.25
C LEU A 140 -7.96 -3.53 -7.29
N ASN A 141 -7.01 -3.24 -8.18
CA ASN A 141 -7.15 -2.16 -9.16
C ASN A 141 -7.68 -2.65 -10.51
N ASP A 142 -6.88 -3.47 -11.19
CA ASP A 142 -7.11 -3.84 -12.59
C ASP A 142 -6.43 -5.17 -12.94
N ILE A 143 -6.74 -5.66 -14.14
CA ILE A 143 -6.12 -6.85 -14.74
C ILE A 143 -5.55 -6.45 -16.09
N LEU A 144 -4.26 -6.73 -16.30
CA LEU A 144 -3.62 -6.57 -17.60
C LEU A 144 -3.63 -7.90 -18.37
N VAL A 145 -4.29 -7.90 -19.53
CA VAL A 145 -4.19 -8.98 -20.52
C VAL A 145 -3.40 -8.44 -21.71
N SER A 146 -2.20 -8.95 -21.92
CA SER A 146 -1.31 -8.51 -23.00
C SER A 146 -0.50 -9.64 -23.60
N HIS A 147 -0.04 -9.41 -24.83
CA HIS A 147 0.94 -10.24 -25.49
C HIS A 147 2.30 -10.09 -24.76
N PRO A 148 3.06 -11.18 -24.56
CA PRO A 148 4.33 -11.13 -23.82
C PRO A 148 5.40 -10.27 -24.51
N CYS A 149 5.36 -10.15 -25.83
CA CYS A 149 6.18 -9.19 -26.57
C CYS A 149 5.50 -7.79 -26.58
N PRO A 150 6.12 -6.76 -25.96
CA PRO A 150 5.55 -5.41 -25.88
C PRO A 150 5.25 -4.77 -27.24
N ALA A 151 5.98 -5.16 -28.30
CA ALA A 151 5.82 -4.62 -29.64
C ALA A 151 4.76 -5.36 -30.49
N SER A 152 4.13 -6.41 -29.95
CA SER A 152 3.14 -7.22 -30.66
C SER A 152 1.71 -6.89 -30.24
N VAL A 153 0.77 -7.01 -31.19
CA VAL A 153 -0.65 -6.74 -30.94
C VAL A 153 -1.28 -7.90 -30.17
N SER A 154 -2.03 -7.56 -29.13
CA SER A 154 -2.89 -8.49 -28.41
C SER A 154 -4.26 -8.56 -29.10
N ARG A 155 -4.75 -9.76 -29.42
CA ARG A 155 -6.08 -9.96 -30.01
C ARG A 155 -7.02 -10.58 -28.97
N PHE A 156 -8.17 -9.98 -28.76
CA PHE A 156 -9.15 -10.40 -27.76
C PHE A 156 -10.57 -10.31 -28.31
N SER A 157 -11.45 -11.16 -27.79
CA SER A 157 -12.90 -11.06 -27.95
C SER A 157 -13.49 -10.84 -26.56
N LEU A 158 -14.29 -9.79 -26.43
CA LEU A 158 -15.02 -9.48 -25.20
C LEU A 158 -16.45 -9.99 -25.36
N ARG A 159 -16.94 -10.67 -24.32
CA ARG A 159 -18.34 -11.10 -24.20
C ARG A 159 -18.86 -10.58 -22.87
N TYR A 160 -20.04 -9.97 -22.90
CA TYR A 160 -20.73 -9.36 -21.76
C TYR A 160 -22.01 -10.12 -21.47
#